data_AF-A0A2T4AYH1-F1
#
_entry.id   AF-A0A2T4AYH1-F1
#
_cell.length_a   1.000
_cell.length_b   1.000
_cell.length_c   1.000
_cell.angle_alpha   90.00
_cell.angle_beta   90.00
_cell.angle_gamma   90.00
#
_symmetry.space_group_name_H-M   'P 1'
#
loop_
_entity.id
_entity.type
_entity.pdbx_description
1 polymer ?
#
loop_
_entity_poly.entity_id
_entity_poly.type
_entity_poly.pdbx_seq_one_letter_code
_entity_poly.pdbx_strand_id
1 'polypeptide(L)'
;MMAPFGVFDTDIHIVLLSFIATGILYEYIHGYLERKLPKWDCFPETLRNRMCIEIACIPVRIGLVYFSLPSVVLVFTPASNWTAVDTQRSLTACSLMTGAYLFDLMIYREDVFGVLHHCMGPALLLWTRLCFSSFSSADALVSRSLMMFVFFGAATGGVFASAGVFVLRVGKRYLERGTLHRYFALCVAGLTVTTVLSCYLNVLYFLHTWDQAYAYFGLAVPLPIIWETFECYLQWRWLLRFYSIEDKLRRGDRRSKDFSDESDHNCQVADNKHEIPSAFPRGTVSALRLLVCQWVLLLCYLYFKCVRELYYCWSTASAQLAYRVEAASNNSLEW
;
A
#
# COMPACT_ATOMS: atom_id res chain seq x y z
N MET A 1 2.37 20.84 -34.83
CA MET A 1 3.59 20.04 -34.59
C MET A 1 3.15 18.83 -33.77
N MET A 2 3.03 17.67 -34.40
CA MET A 2 2.60 16.43 -33.75
C MET A 2 3.73 15.92 -32.85
N ALA A 3 3.43 15.63 -31.58
CA ALA A 3 4.39 14.99 -30.68
C ALA A 3 4.77 13.60 -31.23
N PRO A 4 6.06 13.23 -31.19
CA PRO A 4 6.52 11.99 -31.79
C PRO A 4 6.00 10.79 -30.99
N PHE A 5 5.62 9.74 -31.72
CA PHE A 5 5.54 8.37 -31.21
C PHE A 5 6.80 8.07 -30.37
N GLY A 6 6.65 7.70 -29.09
CA GLY A 6 7.83 7.37 -28.26
C GLY A 6 7.61 7.16 -26.76
N VAL A 7 6.47 7.60 -26.19
CA VAL A 7 6.19 7.41 -24.76
C VAL A 7 5.09 6.36 -24.50
N PHE A 8 4.31 5.99 -25.51
CA PHE A 8 3.16 5.07 -25.36
C PHE A 8 3.52 3.60 -25.28
N ASP A 9 4.69 3.19 -25.78
CA ASP A 9 5.07 1.78 -25.81
C ASP A 9 5.96 1.38 -24.62
N THR A 10 6.75 2.31 -24.08
CA THR A 10 7.81 1.99 -23.11
C THR A 10 7.28 1.38 -21.81
N ASP A 11 6.15 1.86 -21.29
CA ASP A 11 5.49 1.28 -20.12
C ASP A 11 4.92 -0.10 -20.39
N ILE A 12 4.27 -0.33 -21.55
CA ILE A 12 3.77 -1.66 -21.94
C ILE A 12 4.93 -2.65 -22.02
N HIS A 13 6.07 -2.24 -22.59
CA HIS A 13 7.27 -3.04 -22.62
C HIS A 13 7.79 -3.32 -21.20
N ILE A 14 7.80 -2.33 -20.30
CA ILE A 14 8.22 -2.52 -18.90
C ILE A 14 7.24 -3.46 -18.16
N VAL A 15 5.93 -3.33 -18.39
CA VAL A 15 4.91 -4.24 -17.84
C VAL A 15 5.19 -5.67 -18.31
N LEU A 16 5.37 -5.87 -19.61
CA LEU A 16 5.64 -7.18 -20.20
C LEU A 16 6.94 -7.78 -19.66
N LEU A 17 8.03 -6.99 -19.62
CA LEU A 17 9.31 -7.41 -19.09
C LEU A 17 9.22 -7.76 -17.60
N SER A 18 8.52 -6.94 -16.80
CA SER A 18 8.30 -7.21 -15.38
C SER A 18 7.49 -8.48 -15.16
N PHE A 19 6.43 -8.71 -15.95
CA PHE A 19 5.63 -9.93 -15.94
C PHE A 19 6.49 -11.16 -16.26
N ILE A 20 7.23 -11.14 -17.37
CA ILE A 20 8.08 -12.26 -17.81
C ILE A 20 9.20 -12.53 -16.80
N ALA A 21 9.90 -11.48 -16.34
CA ALA A 21 10.99 -11.62 -15.38
C ALA A 21 10.49 -12.18 -14.05
N THR A 22 9.34 -11.70 -13.57
CA THR A 22 8.70 -12.23 -12.35
C THR A 22 8.35 -13.71 -12.54
N GLY A 23 7.83 -14.10 -13.70
CA GLY A 23 7.51 -15.49 -14.00
C GLY A 23 8.73 -16.41 -14.07
N ILE A 24 9.80 -15.99 -14.75
CA ILE A 24 11.06 -16.76 -14.80
C ILE A 24 11.64 -16.93 -13.40
N LEU A 25 11.65 -15.86 -12.60
CA LEU A 25 12.14 -15.91 -11.22
C LEU A 25 11.25 -16.81 -10.36
N TYR A 26 9.93 -16.75 -10.51
CA TYR A 26 8.98 -17.60 -9.82
C TYR A 26 9.30 -19.09 -10.06
N GLU A 27 9.43 -19.50 -11.32
CA GLU A 27 9.74 -20.89 -11.68
C GLU A 27 11.10 -21.33 -11.11
N TYR A 28 12.11 -20.47 -11.24
CA TYR A 28 13.43 -20.73 -10.68
C TYR A 28 13.38 -20.91 -9.15
N ILE A 29 12.68 -20.02 -8.44
CA ILE A 29 12.54 -20.06 -6.98
C ILE A 29 11.74 -21.28 -6.56
N HIS A 30 10.66 -21.63 -7.26
CA HIS A 30 9.88 -22.83 -6.99
C HIS A 30 10.76 -24.08 -7.07
N GLY A 31 11.47 -24.27 -8.18
CA GLY A 31 12.40 -25.41 -8.34
C GLY A 31 13.60 -25.36 -7.39
N TYR A 32 14.04 -24.17 -6.97
CA TYR A 32 15.09 -24.04 -5.95
C TYR A 32 14.59 -24.48 -4.56
N LEU A 33 13.44 -23.97 -4.12
CA LEU A 33 12.86 -24.28 -2.81
C LEU A 33 12.46 -25.75 -2.70
N GLU A 34 11.88 -26.32 -3.76
CA GLU A 34 11.56 -27.75 -3.81
C GLU A 34 12.80 -28.64 -3.61
N ARG A 35 13.94 -28.25 -4.19
CA ARG A 35 15.20 -28.99 -4.06
C ARG A 35 15.94 -28.76 -2.75
N LYS A 36 15.79 -27.57 -2.13
CA LYS A 36 16.65 -27.12 -1.03
C LYS A 36 15.95 -27.00 0.31
N LEU A 37 14.63 -26.83 0.35
CA LEU A 37 13.88 -26.67 1.60
C LEU A 37 13.30 -28.03 2.03
N PRO A 38 13.75 -28.63 3.15
CA PRO A 38 13.25 -29.92 3.59
C PRO A 38 11.75 -29.87 3.86
N LYS A 39 11.00 -30.90 3.45
CA LYS A 39 9.54 -30.99 3.63
C LYS A 39 8.76 -29.85 2.94
N TRP A 40 9.27 -29.32 1.83
CA TRP A 40 8.55 -28.34 1.01
C TRP A 40 7.15 -28.82 0.63
N ASP A 41 7.02 -30.11 0.29
CA ASP A 41 5.74 -30.72 -0.09
C ASP A 41 4.73 -30.84 1.04
N CYS A 42 5.15 -30.62 2.29
CA CYS A 42 4.24 -30.59 3.44
C CYS A 42 3.60 -29.20 3.65
N PHE A 43 3.86 -28.22 2.77
CA PHE A 43 3.15 -26.93 2.78
C PHE A 43 2.01 -26.95 1.75
N PRO A 44 0.85 -26.34 2.07
CA PRO A 44 -0.22 -26.18 1.09
C PRO A 44 0.29 -25.49 -0.18
N GLU A 45 -0.19 -25.93 -1.34
CA GLU A 45 0.22 -25.37 -2.63
C GLU A 45 0.02 -23.85 -2.69
N THR A 46 -1.09 -23.34 -2.18
CA THR A 46 -1.36 -21.91 -2.09
C THR A 46 -0.30 -21.14 -1.29
N LEU A 47 0.25 -21.73 -0.23
CA LEU A 47 1.32 -21.13 0.55
C LEU A 47 2.66 -21.18 -0.19
N ARG A 48 2.96 -22.30 -0.86
CA ARG A 48 4.18 -22.47 -1.65
C ARG A 48 4.24 -21.46 -2.78
N ASN A 49 3.17 -21.38 -3.57
CA ASN A 49 3.02 -20.45 -4.67
C ASN A 49 3.16 -19.00 -4.18
N ARG A 50 2.46 -18.65 -3.09
CA ARG A 50 2.58 -17.33 -2.47
C ARG A 50 4.02 -17.01 -2.07
N MET A 51 4.75 -17.94 -1.48
CA MET A 51 6.14 -17.68 -1.08
C MET A 51 7.05 -17.47 -2.28
N CYS A 52 6.92 -18.30 -3.32
CA CYS A 52 7.70 -18.18 -4.53
C CYS A 52 7.49 -16.83 -5.20
N ILE A 53 6.24 -16.38 -5.33
CA ILE A 53 5.94 -15.08 -5.95
C ILE A 53 6.48 -13.91 -5.11
N GLU A 54 6.35 -13.97 -3.78
CA GLU A 54 6.84 -12.90 -2.90
C GLU A 54 8.37 -12.74 -2.97
N ILE A 55 9.11 -13.83 -3.15
CA ILE A 55 10.56 -13.81 -3.39
C ILE A 55 10.87 -13.34 -4.82
N ALA A 56 10.11 -13.81 -5.82
CA ALA A 56 10.27 -13.42 -7.22
C ALA A 56 10.05 -11.92 -7.42
N CYS A 57 9.21 -11.28 -6.59
CA CYS A 57 8.97 -9.85 -6.61
C CYS A 57 10.05 -9.01 -5.93
N ILE A 58 11.10 -9.58 -5.31
CA ILE A 58 12.15 -8.79 -4.64
C ILE A 58 12.82 -7.78 -5.60
N PRO A 59 13.25 -8.15 -6.82
CA PRO A 59 13.83 -7.19 -7.76
C PRO A 59 12.86 -6.08 -8.15
N VAL A 60 11.57 -6.41 -8.30
CA VAL A 60 10.51 -5.43 -8.56
C VAL A 60 10.44 -4.44 -7.42
N ARG A 61 10.42 -4.88 -6.16
CA ARG A 61 10.41 -4.01 -4.98
C ARG A 61 11.62 -3.10 -4.89
N ILE A 62 12.82 -3.60 -5.23
CA ILE A 62 14.04 -2.78 -5.32
C ILE A 62 13.85 -1.68 -6.38
N GLY A 63 13.32 -2.04 -7.55
CA GLY A 63 12.96 -1.08 -8.59
C GLY A 63 11.95 -0.04 -8.10
N LEU A 64 10.89 -0.48 -7.42
CA LEU A 64 9.88 0.43 -6.85
C LEU A 64 10.53 1.43 -5.88
N VAL A 65 11.38 0.98 -4.95
CA VAL A 65 12.14 1.87 -4.05
C VAL A 65 12.96 2.88 -4.86
N TYR A 66 13.73 2.40 -5.83
CA TYR A 66 14.61 3.26 -6.64
C TYR A 66 13.84 4.34 -7.42
N PHE A 67 12.74 3.98 -8.07
CA PHE A 67 11.99 4.91 -8.91
C PHE A 67 11.04 5.82 -8.13
N SER A 68 10.51 5.38 -6.97
CA SER A 68 9.57 6.19 -6.17
C SER A 68 10.22 7.06 -5.10
N LEU A 69 11.41 6.69 -4.60
CA LEU A 69 12.10 7.43 -3.53
C LEU A 69 12.28 8.94 -3.82
N PRO A 70 12.70 9.37 -5.03
CA PRO A 70 12.84 10.80 -5.32
C PRO A 70 11.54 11.58 -5.10
N SER A 71 10.40 11.03 -5.54
CA SER A 71 9.09 11.64 -5.38
C SER A 71 8.67 11.73 -3.91
N VAL A 72 9.06 10.76 -3.08
CA VAL A 72 8.80 10.78 -1.64
C VAL A 72 9.67 11.83 -0.93
N VAL A 73 10.95 11.92 -1.27
CA VAL A 73 11.88 12.90 -0.68
C VAL A 73 11.46 14.34 -1.02
N LEU A 74 10.95 14.55 -2.24
CA LEU A 74 10.56 15.87 -2.75
C LEU A 74 9.06 16.15 -2.64
N VAL A 75 8.32 15.37 -1.84
CA VAL A 75 6.85 15.37 -1.84
C VAL A 75 6.25 16.75 -1.52
N PHE A 76 6.85 17.51 -0.59
CA PHE A 76 6.40 18.85 -0.18
C PHE A 76 7.12 20.00 -0.89
N THR A 77 7.86 19.71 -1.97
CA THR A 77 8.44 20.78 -2.79
C THR A 77 7.38 21.38 -3.71
N PRO A 78 7.53 22.64 -4.18
CA PRO A 78 6.61 23.23 -5.14
C PRO A 78 6.37 22.33 -6.37
N ALA A 79 5.13 22.30 -6.88
CA ALA A 79 4.80 21.53 -8.09
C ALA A 79 5.57 22.01 -9.33
N SER A 80 6.00 23.27 -9.35
CA SER A 80 6.87 23.83 -10.39
C SER A 80 8.24 23.14 -10.51
N ASN A 81 8.68 22.44 -9.46
CA ASN A 81 9.96 21.71 -9.47
C ASN A 81 9.81 20.31 -10.07
N TRP A 82 8.59 19.91 -10.45
CA TRP A 82 8.32 18.62 -11.08
C TRP A 82 8.79 18.62 -12.53
N THR A 83 9.49 17.57 -12.92
CA THR A 83 10.05 17.44 -14.26
C THR A 83 9.49 16.23 -15.00
N ALA A 84 9.67 16.20 -16.32
CA ALA A 84 9.33 15.03 -17.13
C ALA A 84 10.05 13.75 -16.68
N VAL A 85 11.25 13.88 -16.09
CA VAL A 85 12.00 12.75 -15.52
C VAL A 85 11.26 12.16 -14.32
N ASP A 86 10.64 12.99 -13.48
CA ASP A 86 9.88 12.53 -12.32
C ASP A 86 8.58 11.82 -12.72
N THR A 87 7.90 12.32 -13.76
CA THR A 87 6.77 11.62 -14.37
C THR A 87 7.21 10.26 -14.92
N GLN A 88 8.34 10.20 -15.66
CA GLN A 88 8.83 8.96 -16.24
C GLN A 88 9.23 7.92 -15.18
N ARG A 89 9.83 8.35 -14.07
CA ARG A 89 10.14 7.47 -12.92
C ARG A 89 8.86 6.92 -12.31
N SER A 90 7.85 7.77 -12.13
CA SER A 90 6.56 7.38 -11.55
C SER A 90 5.83 6.36 -12.44
N LEU A 91 5.81 6.60 -13.76
CA LEU A 91 5.31 5.65 -14.76
C LEU A 91 6.06 4.33 -14.74
N THR A 92 7.39 4.37 -14.67
CA THR A 92 8.24 3.17 -14.61
C THR A 92 7.93 2.33 -13.37
N ALA A 93 7.80 2.97 -12.19
CA ALA A 93 7.41 2.28 -10.96
C ALA A 93 6.04 1.61 -11.09
N CYS A 94 5.04 2.34 -11.61
CA CYS A 94 3.69 1.79 -11.83
C CYS A 94 3.69 0.63 -12.82
N SER A 95 4.50 0.71 -13.87
CA SER A 95 4.63 -0.33 -14.90
C SER A 95 5.26 -1.60 -14.35
N LEU A 96 6.34 -1.46 -13.57
CA LEU A 96 7.00 -2.57 -12.89
C LEU A 96 6.03 -3.28 -11.93
N MET A 97 5.33 -2.50 -11.09
CA MET A 97 4.33 -3.03 -10.16
C MET A 97 3.21 -3.76 -10.90
N THR A 98 2.69 -3.16 -11.99
CA THR A 98 1.60 -3.74 -12.78
C THR A 98 1.98 -5.09 -13.37
N GLY A 99 3.14 -5.20 -14.03
CA GLY A 99 3.57 -6.47 -14.61
C GLY A 99 3.71 -7.58 -13.57
N ALA A 100 4.32 -7.26 -12.42
CA ALA A 100 4.48 -8.23 -11.33
C ALA A 100 3.14 -8.64 -10.71
N TYR A 101 2.24 -7.69 -10.47
CA TYR A 101 0.92 -7.95 -9.88
C TYR A 101 0.00 -8.71 -10.84
N LEU A 102 0.09 -8.48 -12.15
CA LEU A 102 -0.63 -9.27 -13.14
C LEU A 102 -0.19 -10.74 -13.11
N PHE A 103 1.11 -11.01 -13.01
CA PHE A 103 1.61 -12.38 -12.87
C PHE A 103 1.15 -13.01 -11.55
N ASP A 104 1.24 -12.27 -10.45
CA ASP A 104 0.76 -12.72 -9.13
C ASP A 104 -0.75 -13.03 -9.13
N LEU A 105 -1.57 -12.23 -9.83
CA LEU A 105 -3.01 -12.49 -9.98
C LEU A 105 -3.32 -13.76 -10.78
N MET A 106 -2.42 -14.21 -11.65
CA MET A 106 -2.55 -15.49 -12.35
C MET A 106 -2.24 -16.69 -11.46
N ILE A 107 -1.48 -16.47 -10.39
CA ILE A 107 -1.20 -17.49 -9.38
C ILE A 107 -2.32 -17.40 -8.33
N TYR A 108 -3.24 -18.36 -8.40
CA TYR A 108 -4.48 -18.42 -7.60
C TYR A 108 -4.37 -17.79 -6.19
N ARG A 109 -5.24 -16.78 -5.94
CA ARG A 109 -5.44 -16.15 -4.62
C ARG A 109 -6.85 -16.43 -4.10
N GLU A 110 -6.93 -17.02 -2.91
CA GLU A 110 -8.21 -17.31 -2.23
C GLU A 110 -8.88 -16.06 -1.61
N ASP A 111 -8.13 -14.98 -1.41
CA ASP A 111 -8.58 -13.80 -0.67
C ASP A 111 -9.03 -12.68 -1.61
N VAL A 112 -10.33 -12.39 -1.63
CA VAL A 112 -10.94 -11.30 -2.42
C VAL A 112 -10.30 -9.94 -2.12
N PHE A 113 -9.97 -9.64 -0.86
CA PHE A 113 -9.29 -8.38 -0.52
C PHE A 113 -7.84 -8.37 -1.02
N GLY A 114 -7.21 -9.55 -1.04
CA GLY A 114 -5.90 -9.74 -1.66
C GLY A 114 -5.94 -9.49 -3.17
N VAL A 115 -6.95 -10.01 -3.86
CA VAL A 115 -7.18 -9.76 -5.29
C VAL A 115 -7.39 -8.27 -5.55
N LEU A 116 -8.30 -7.63 -4.81
CA LEU A 116 -8.57 -6.19 -4.95
C LEU A 116 -7.31 -5.33 -4.75
N HIS A 117 -6.50 -5.63 -3.74
CA HIS A 117 -5.24 -4.93 -3.49
C HIS A 117 -4.24 -5.09 -4.65
N HIS A 118 -4.13 -6.26 -5.27
CA HIS A 118 -3.19 -6.47 -6.38
C HIS A 118 -3.75 -5.96 -7.72
N CYS A 119 -5.08 -5.92 -7.90
CA CYS A 119 -5.71 -5.21 -9.01
C CYS A 119 -5.43 -3.70 -9.00
N MET A 120 -4.96 -3.17 -7.87
CA MET A 120 -4.55 -1.77 -7.80
C MET A 120 -3.32 -1.45 -8.61
N GLY A 121 -2.39 -2.39 -8.81
CA GLY A 121 -1.24 -2.15 -9.68
C GLY A 121 -1.66 -1.67 -11.08
N PRO A 122 -2.43 -2.48 -11.82
CA PRO A 122 -3.02 -2.10 -13.10
C PRO A 122 -3.90 -0.85 -13.04
N ALA A 123 -4.74 -0.71 -12.00
CA ALA A 123 -5.64 0.44 -11.86
C ALA A 123 -4.85 1.75 -11.67
N LEU A 124 -3.75 1.72 -10.90
CA LEU A 124 -2.89 2.86 -10.64
C LEU A 124 -2.10 3.26 -11.89
N LEU A 125 -1.63 2.31 -12.71
CA LEU A 125 -1.02 2.60 -14.00
C LEU A 125 -2.03 3.24 -14.97
N LEU A 126 -3.24 2.70 -15.04
CA LEU A 126 -4.31 3.26 -15.87
C LEU A 126 -4.66 4.69 -15.42
N TRP A 127 -4.84 4.91 -14.11
CA TRP A 127 -5.12 6.22 -13.54
C TRP A 127 -4.00 7.23 -13.83
N THR A 128 -2.75 6.84 -13.60
CA THR A 128 -1.54 7.59 -13.94
C THR A 128 -1.55 8.01 -15.42
N ARG A 129 -1.89 7.08 -16.32
CA ARG A 129 -1.96 7.37 -17.76
C ARG A 129 -3.11 8.29 -18.15
N LEU A 130 -4.28 8.16 -17.51
CA LEU A 130 -5.42 9.03 -17.74
C LEU A 130 -5.18 10.46 -17.23
N CYS A 131 -4.40 10.63 -16.15
CA CYS A 131 -4.10 11.94 -15.57
C CYS A 131 -2.87 12.64 -16.20
N PHE A 132 -1.85 11.92 -16.65
CA PHE A 132 -0.56 12.51 -17.06
C PHE A 132 -0.40 12.71 -18.57
N SER A 133 -1.50 12.98 -19.29
CA SER A 133 -1.48 13.15 -20.76
C SER A 133 -0.61 14.31 -21.26
N SER A 134 -0.14 15.20 -20.37
CA SER A 134 0.58 16.43 -20.72
C SER A 134 1.98 16.63 -20.12
N PHE A 135 2.51 15.69 -19.31
CA PHE A 135 3.84 15.85 -18.66
C PHE A 135 4.03 17.21 -17.97
N SER A 136 3.01 17.63 -17.22
CA SER A 136 2.90 18.99 -16.67
C SER A 136 3.23 19.05 -15.18
N SER A 137 3.38 20.24 -14.62
CA SER A 137 3.51 20.41 -13.16
C SER A 137 2.28 19.94 -12.38
N ALA A 138 1.10 19.85 -13.03
CA ALA A 138 -0.09 19.27 -12.42
C ALA A 138 0.07 17.76 -12.15
N ASP A 139 0.94 17.08 -12.89
CA ASP A 139 1.22 15.65 -12.71
C ASP A 139 1.80 15.36 -11.32
N ALA A 140 2.51 16.33 -10.76
CA ALA A 140 3.08 16.27 -9.41
C ALA A 140 2.01 15.99 -8.35
N LEU A 141 0.80 16.55 -8.52
CA LEU A 141 -0.30 16.49 -7.55
C LEU A 141 -0.80 15.07 -7.30
N VAL A 142 -0.70 14.20 -8.29
CA VAL A 142 -1.19 12.81 -8.19
C VAL A 142 -0.01 11.87 -8.07
N SER A 143 1.05 12.11 -8.84
CA SER A 143 2.23 11.25 -8.85
C SER A 143 2.90 11.17 -7.49
N ARG A 144 3.00 12.28 -6.74
CA ARG A 144 3.66 12.27 -5.43
C ARG A 144 2.88 11.46 -4.41
N SER A 145 1.56 11.61 -4.36
CA SER A 145 0.68 10.81 -3.50
C SER A 145 0.78 9.31 -3.83
N LEU A 146 0.68 9.01 -5.12
CA LEU A 146 0.84 7.65 -5.62
C LEU A 146 2.20 7.04 -5.30
N MET A 147 3.29 7.78 -5.49
CA MET A 147 4.64 7.29 -5.21
C MET A 147 4.88 7.07 -3.73
N MET A 148 4.24 7.81 -2.84
CA MET A 148 4.26 7.51 -1.40
C MET A 148 3.59 6.17 -1.11
N PHE A 149 2.44 5.88 -1.72
CA PHE A 149 1.82 4.57 -1.62
C PHE A 149 2.69 3.45 -2.19
N VAL A 150 3.27 3.63 -3.38
CA VAL A 150 4.15 2.63 -4.00
C VAL A 150 5.39 2.38 -3.14
N PHE A 151 6.01 3.42 -2.59
CA PHE A 151 7.21 3.32 -1.77
C PHE A 151 6.93 2.66 -0.41
N PHE A 152 5.96 3.18 0.34
CA PHE A 152 5.68 2.74 1.70
C PHE A 152 4.81 1.48 1.75
N GLY A 153 3.78 1.41 0.91
CA GLY A 153 2.86 0.28 0.86
C GLY A 153 3.44 -0.90 0.08
N ALA A 154 3.57 -0.75 -1.24
CA ALA A 154 3.88 -1.87 -2.13
C ALA A 154 5.35 -2.34 -2.02
N ALA A 155 6.29 -1.41 -1.88
CA ALA A 155 7.71 -1.74 -1.82
C ALA A 155 8.16 -2.12 -0.40
N THR A 156 8.31 -1.14 0.48
CA THR A 156 8.90 -1.37 1.83
C THR A 156 7.95 -2.12 2.76
N GLY A 157 6.69 -1.73 2.84
CA GLY A 157 5.65 -2.44 3.60
C GLY A 157 5.44 -3.86 3.09
N GLY A 158 5.42 -4.04 1.77
CA GLY A 158 5.42 -5.34 1.11
C GLY A 158 6.54 -6.26 1.59
N VAL A 159 7.80 -5.78 1.67
CA VAL A 159 8.93 -6.57 2.19
C VAL A 159 8.66 -7.08 3.61
N PHE A 160 8.24 -6.21 4.52
CA PHE A 160 7.99 -6.59 5.91
C PHE A 160 6.80 -7.53 6.04
N ALA A 161 5.73 -7.32 5.27
CA ALA A 161 4.57 -8.20 5.24
C ALA A 161 4.95 -9.62 4.76
N SER A 162 5.67 -9.73 3.65
CA SER A 162 6.10 -11.02 3.10
C SER A 162 7.08 -11.75 4.02
N ALA A 163 8.06 -11.02 4.56
CA ALA A 163 9.01 -11.56 5.52
C ALA A 163 8.28 -12.07 6.77
N GLY A 164 7.31 -11.30 7.29
CA GLY A 164 6.47 -11.72 8.41
C GLY A 164 5.68 -13.00 8.12
N VAL A 165 5.05 -13.09 6.93
CA VAL A 165 4.35 -14.32 6.50
C VAL A 165 5.32 -15.49 6.40
N PHE A 166 6.50 -15.31 5.81
CA PHE A 166 7.51 -16.35 5.66
C PHE A 166 7.98 -16.86 7.03
N VAL A 167 8.33 -15.95 7.94
CA VAL A 167 8.72 -16.27 9.32
C VAL A 167 7.62 -17.06 10.02
N LEU A 168 6.36 -16.62 9.94
CA LEU A 168 5.24 -17.31 10.59
C LEU A 168 4.89 -18.68 9.99
N ARG A 169 4.96 -18.81 8.66
CA ARG A 169 4.44 -19.97 7.96
C ARG A 169 5.48 -21.06 7.77
N VAL A 170 6.73 -20.66 7.54
CA VAL A 170 7.86 -21.57 7.33
C VAL A 170 8.79 -21.54 8.51
N GLY A 171 9.22 -20.35 8.95
CA GLY A 171 10.12 -20.20 10.09
C GLY A 171 9.64 -20.93 11.35
N LYS A 172 8.33 -20.98 11.61
CA LYS A 172 7.76 -21.70 12.77
C LYS A 172 8.15 -23.18 12.87
N ARG A 173 8.50 -23.83 11.76
CA ARG A 173 8.91 -25.24 11.71
C ARG A 173 10.41 -25.45 11.96
N TYR A 174 11.21 -24.38 11.94
CA TYR A 174 12.68 -24.45 12.01
C TYR A 174 13.27 -23.53 13.08
N LEU A 175 12.50 -22.60 13.62
CA LEU A 175 12.96 -21.61 14.59
C LEU A 175 12.34 -21.88 15.95
N GLU A 176 13.17 -21.79 16.98
CA GLU A 176 12.70 -21.71 18.36
C GLU A 176 11.76 -20.53 18.54
N ARG A 177 10.78 -20.68 19.44
CA ARG A 177 9.72 -19.69 19.65
C ARG A 177 10.25 -18.29 19.96
N GLY A 178 11.32 -18.18 20.76
CA GLY A 178 11.93 -16.89 21.09
C GLY A 178 12.51 -16.18 19.86
N THR A 179 13.22 -16.92 19.01
CA THR A 179 13.80 -16.42 17.75
C THR A 179 12.71 -16.09 16.73
N LEU A 180 11.69 -16.95 16.61
CA LEU A 180 10.51 -16.72 15.78
C LEU A 180 9.80 -15.42 16.16
N HIS A 181 9.55 -15.21 17.46
CA HIS A 181 8.93 -14.00 17.97
C HIS A 181 9.77 -12.76 17.66
N ARG A 182 11.09 -12.80 17.89
CA ARG A 182 11.98 -11.66 17.61
C ARG A 182 11.95 -11.25 16.14
N TYR A 183 12.10 -12.20 15.22
CA TYR A 183 12.03 -11.91 13.79
C TYR A 183 10.65 -11.43 13.36
N PHE A 184 9.58 -12.03 13.88
CA PHE A 184 8.24 -11.59 13.56
C PHE A 184 7.95 -10.18 14.11
N ALA A 185 8.38 -9.86 15.33
CA ALA A 185 8.24 -8.54 15.94
C ALA A 185 9.00 -7.45 15.14
N LEU A 186 10.18 -7.76 14.60
CA LEU A 186 10.90 -6.86 13.69
C LEU A 186 10.11 -6.61 12.39
N CYS A 187 9.49 -7.65 11.83
CA CYS A 187 8.61 -7.50 10.67
C CYS A 187 7.40 -6.62 10.98
N VAL A 188 6.75 -6.85 12.12
CA VAL A 188 5.63 -6.01 12.58
C VAL A 188 6.09 -4.57 12.78
N ALA A 189 7.27 -4.34 13.36
CA ALA A 189 7.81 -3.00 13.56
C ALA A 189 8.00 -2.23 12.26
N GLY A 190 8.66 -2.85 11.27
CA GLY A 190 8.85 -2.26 9.96
C GLY A 190 7.52 -2.00 9.24
N LEU A 191 6.58 -2.94 9.34
CA LEU A 191 5.24 -2.77 8.78
C LEU A 191 4.48 -1.61 9.44
N THR A 192 4.63 -1.41 10.75
CA THR A 192 4.05 -0.26 11.47
C THR A 192 4.60 1.05 10.95
N VAL A 193 5.92 1.18 10.88
CA VAL A 193 6.57 2.42 10.43
C VAL A 193 6.12 2.76 9.02
N THR A 194 6.15 1.80 8.10
CA THR A 194 5.76 2.00 6.70
C THR A 194 4.27 2.32 6.55
N THR A 195 3.39 1.62 7.27
CA THR A 195 1.94 1.90 7.27
C THR A 195 1.64 3.30 7.78
N VAL A 196 2.22 3.69 8.93
CA VAL A 196 2.02 5.02 9.52
C VAL A 196 2.52 6.11 8.56
N LEU A 197 3.72 5.97 8.03
CA LEU A 197 4.28 6.94 7.07
C LEU A 197 3.42 7.05 5.82
N SER A 198 3.01 5.92 5.22
CA SER A 198 2.13 5.94 4.05
C SER A 198 0.83 6.69 4.33
N CYS A 199 0.12 6.30 5.40
CA CYS A 199 -1.19 6.84 5.73
C CYS A 199 -1.15 8.33 6.10
N TYR A 200 -0.15 8.74 6.88
CA TYR A 200 -0.06 10.14 7.32
C TYR A 200 0.48 11.06 6.24
N LEU A 201 1.53 10.66 5.52
CA LEU A 201 2.10 11.53 4.49
C LEU A 201 1.13 11.77 3.34
N ASN A 202 0.35 10.76 2.94
CA ASN A 202 -0.72 10.93 1.93
C ASN A 202 -1.77 11.95 2.39
N VAL A 203 -2.28 11.83 3.61
CA VAL A 203 -3.31 12.76 4.13
C VAL A 203 -2.75 14.17 4.30
N LEU A 204 -1.54 14.30 4.86
CA LEU A 204 -0.87 15.60 5.00
C LEU A 204 -0.59 16.25 3.64
N TYR A 205 -0.24 15.44 2.64
CA TYR A 205 -0.02 15.89 1.29
C TYR A 205 -1.30 16.45 0.66
N PHE A 206 -2.43 15.73 0.69
CA PHE A 206 -3.69 16.27 0.20
C PHE A 206 -4.18 17.50 0.97
N LEU A 207 -3.93 17.57 2.28
CA LEU A 207 -4.26 18.77 3.05
C LEU A 207 -3.41 19.97 2.63
N HIS A 208 -2.13 19.75 2.32
CA HIS A 208 -1.19 20.76 1.86
C HIS A 208 -1.49 21.23 0.43
N THR A 209 -1.87 20.31 -0.46
CA THR A 209 -2.11 20.57 -1.88
C THR A 209 -3.57 20.74 -2.25
N TRP A 210 -4.46 20.90 -1.26
CA TRP A 210 -5.92 20.88 -1.43
C TRP A 210 -6.40 21.84 -2.52
N ASP A 211 -5.94 23.09 -2.49
CA ASP A 211 -6.41 24.12 -3.42
C ASP A 211 -5.96 23.81 -4.86
N GLN A 212 -4.73 23.33 -5.04
CA GLN A 212 -4.22 22.92 -6.35
C GLN A 212 -4.91 21.65 -6.86
N ALA A 213 -5.14 20.67 -5.98
CA ALA A 213 -5.84 19.43 -6.31
C ALA A 213 -7.30 19.69 -6.70
N TYR A 214 -7.99 20.59 -5.97
CA TYR A 214 -9.35 21.01 -6.31
C TYR A 214 -9.39 21.81 -7.61
N ALA A 215 -8.44 22.70 -7.86
CA ALA A 215 -8.38 23.43 -9.13
C ALA A 215 -8.18 22.49 -10.34
N TYR A 216 -7.45 21.39 -10.17
CA TYR A 216 -7.19 20.43 -11.24
C TYR A 216 -8.33 19.42 -11.43
N PHE A 217 -8.80 18.79 -10.35
CA PHE A 217 -9.83 17.73 -10.41
C PHE A 217 -11.26 18.24 -10.29
N GLY A 218 -11.45 19.48 -9.82
CA GLY A 218 -12.76 20.00 -9.45
C GLY A 218 -13.47 19.06 -8.49
N LEU A 219 -14.74 18.77 -8.79
CA LEU A 219 -15.58 17.89 -7.98
C LEU A 219 -15.14 16.41 -8.00
N ALA A 220 -14.19 16.02 -8.86
CA ALA A 220 -13.65 14.66 -8.89
C ALA A 220 -12.50 14.43 -7.90
N VAL A 221 -12.01 15.48 -7.20
CA VAL A 221 -10.95 15.37 -6.18
C VAL A 221 -11.21 14.31 -5.08
N PRO A 222 -12.46 13.96 -4.71
CA PRO A 222 -12.69 12.94 -3.70
C PRO A 222 -12.34 11.52 -4.17
N LEU A 223 -12.33 11.26 -5.48
CA LEU A 223 -12.03 9.93 -6.02
C LEU A 223 -10.63 9.43 -5.64
N PRO A 224 -9.53 10.17 -5.90
CA PRO A 224 -8.21 9.74 -5.46
C PRO A 224 -8.09 9.65 -3.93
N ILE A 225 -8.78 10.51 -3.18
CA ILE A 225 -8.78 10.48 -1.70
C ILE A 225 -9.46 9.22 -1.17
N ILE A 226 -10.64 8.88 -1.69
CA ILE A 226 -11.39 7.66 -1.32
C ILE A 226 -10.55 6.42 -1.66
N TRP A 227 -9.95 6.43 -2.85
CA TRP A 227 -9.10 5.34 -3.32
C TRP A 227 -7.91 5.10 -2.40
N GLU A 228 -7.15 6.15 -2.07
CA GLU A 228 -6.01 6.04 -1.16
C GLU A 228 -6.44 5.70 0.28
N THR A 229 -7.60 6.19 0.72
CA THR A 229 -8.18 5.86 2.04
C THR A 229 -8.48 4.37 2.14
N PHE A 230 -9.03 3.77 1.09
CA PHE A 230 -9.31 2.34 1.05
C PHE A 230 -8.02 1.52 1.16
N GLU A 231 -6.94 1.94 0.51
CA GLU A 231 -5.64 1.29 0.64
C GLU A 231 -5.04 1.42 2.04
N CYS A 232 -5.08 2.61 2.63
CA CYS A 232 -4.67 2.83 4.00
C CYS A 232 -5.46 1.91 4.97
N TYR A 233 -6.77 1.75 4.74
CA TYR A 233 -7.60 0.82 5.50
C TYR A 233 -7.11 -0.64 5.38
N LEU A 234 -6.77 -1.09 4.16
CA LEU A 234 -6.24 -2.44 3.96
C LEU A 234 -4.91 -2.64 4.67
N GLN A 235 -4.00 -1.66 4.60
CA GLN A 235 -2.73 -1.69 5.33
C GLN A 235 -2.93 -1.77 6.85
N TRP A 236 -3.80 -0.93 7.41
CA TRP A 236 -4.14 -0.97 8.84
C TRP A 236 -4.75 -2.32 9.25
N ARG A 237 -5.65 -2.87 8.43
CA ARG A 237 -6.26 -4.19 8.69
C ARG A 237 -5.20 -5.28 8.76
N TRP A 238 -4.25 -5.30 7.84
CA TRP A 238 -3.14 -6.27 7.85
C TRP A 238 -2.23 -6.08 9.06
N LEU A 239 -1.88 -4.83 9.38
CA LEU A 239 -1.03 -4.51 10.51
C LEU A 239 -1.66 -4.96 11.84
N LEU A 240 -2.93 -4.66 12.07
CA LEU A 240 -3.66 -5.09 13.27
C LEU A 240 -3.73 -6.62 13.38
N ARG A 241 -3.89 -7.32 12.24
CA ARG A 241 -3.85 -8.79 12.21
C ARG A 241 -2.46 -9.31 12.62
N PHE A 242 -1.38 -8.68 12.17
CA PHE A 242 -0.02 -9.08 12.51
C PHE A 242 0.28 -8.84 13.99
N TYR A 243 -0.13 -7.70 14.55
CA TYR A 243 -0.04 -7.45 15.99
C TYR A 243 -0.82 -8.47 16.82
N SER A 244 -2.03 -8.87 16.38
CA SER A 244 -2.77 -9.93 17.07
C SER A 244 -2.02 -11.27 17.09
N ILE A 245 -1.23 -11.57 16.06
CA ILE A 245 -0.42 -12.79 16.00
C ILE A 245 0.84 -12.66 16.86
N GLU A 246 1.50 -11.51 16.83
CA GLU A 246 2.70 -11.21 17.65
C GLU A 246 2.38 -11.35 19.13
N ASP A 247 1.27 -10.77 19.57
CA ASP A 247 0.85 -10.84 20.98
C ASP A 247 0.50 -12.27 21.43
N LYS A 248 -0.03 -13.12 20.53
CA LYS A 248 -0.23 -14.56 20.78
C LYS A 248 1.11 -15.30 20.91
N LEU A 249 2.07 -15.01 20.03
CA LEU A 249 3.41 -15.59 20.09
C LEU A 249 4.15 -15.19 21.38
N ARG A 250 3.97 -13.94 21.80
CA ARG A 250 4.52 -13.38 23.05
C ARG A 250 3.94 -14.07 24.28
N ARG A 251 2.61 -14.15 24.39
CA ARG A 251 1.93 -14.82 25.52
C ARG A 251 2.17 -16.32 25.58
N GLY A 252 2.37 -16.96 24.43
CA GLY A 252 2.56 -18.41 24.39
C GLY A 252 1.29 -19.19 24.49
N ASP A 253 0.22 -18.63 23.94
CA ASP A 253 -1.04 -19.32 23.76
C ASP A 253 -0.77 -20.59 22.93
N ARG A 254 -0.57 -21.73 23.62
CA ARG A 254 -0.19 -23.01 23.03
C ARG A 254 -1.30 -23.46 22.08
N ARG A 255 -1.03 -23.45 20.77
CA ARG A 255 -1.53 -24.53 19.92
C ARG A 255 -0.52 -25.66 20.01
N SER A 256 -0.82 -26.69 20.81
CA SER A 256 0.10 -27.79 21.16
C SER A 256 0.51 -28.72 20.00
N LYS A 257 0.29 -28.31 18.74
CA LYS A 257 0.55 -29.13 17.55
C LYS A 257 1.40 -28.44 16.48
N ASP A 258 1.93 -27.23 16.76
CA ASP A 258 2.47 -26.35 15.71
C ASP A 258 3.98 -26.09 15.77
N PHE A 259 4.72 -26.61 16.75
CA PHE A 259 6.15 -26.34 16.94
C PHE A 259 6.95 -27.65 17.06
N SER A 260 8.12 -27.69 16.43
CA SER A 260 9.08 -28.80 16.55
C SER A 260 9.81 -28.70 17.89
N ASP A 261 9.12 -29.02 18.98
CA ASP A 261 9.77 -29.24 20.27
C ASP A 261 10.38 -30.66 20.25
N GLU A 262 11.50 -30.82 19.54
CA GLU A 262 12.46 -31.90 19.82
C GLU A 262 13.55 -31.34 20.76
N SER A 263 13.14 -30.93 21.95
CA SER A 263 14.07 -30.84 23.08
C SER A 263 13.33 -30.95 24.42
N ASP A 264 13.81 -31.93 25.18
CA ASP A 264 13.81 -32.04 26.64
C ASP A 264 12.53 -32.49 27.35
N HIS A 265 12.42 -33.82 27.43
CA HIS A 265 12.04 -34.48 28.67
C HIS A 265 12.92 -33.97 29.84
N ASN A 266 12.25 -33.71 30.97
CA ASN A 266 12.77 -33.18 32.24
C ASN A 266 13.12 -31.68 32.25
N CYS A 267 12.12 -30.83 32.54
CA CYS A 267 12.40 -29.73 33.45
C CYS A 267 11.16 -29.33 34.26
N GLN A 268 11.41 -29.18 35.56
CA GLN A 268 10.46 -28.83 36.59
C GLN A 268 9.73 -27.53 36.28
N VAL A 269 8.49 -27.46 36.78
CA VAL A 269 7.72 -26.22 36.92
C VAL A 269 8.51 -25.26 37.80
N ALA A 270 9.34 -24.41 37.18
CA ALA A 270 9.86 -23.20 37.78
C ALA A 270 9.24 -22.01 37.04
N ASP A 271 8.43 -21.27 37.77
CA ASP A 271 7.69 -20.07 37.38
C ASP A 271 8.63 -18.88 37.11
N ASN A 272 9.56 -19.05 36.16
CA ASN A 272 10.36 -17.96 35.63
C ASN A 272 9.66 -17.39 34.40
N LYS A 273 8.86 -16.34 34.60
CA LYS A 273 8.42 -15.43 33.54
C LYS A 273 9.64 -14.77 32.89
N HIS A 274 10.31 -15.48 31.99
CA HIS A 274 11.09 -14.85 30.93
C HIS A 274 10.08 -14.20 29.98
N GLU A 275 9.69 -12.96 30.30
CA GLU A 275 9.02 -12.11 29.33
C GLU A 275 9.99 -11.92 28.16
N ILE A 276 9.69 -12.61 27.04
CA ILE A 276 10.39 -12.34 25.79
C ILE A 276 10.16 -10.86 25.49
N PRO A 277 11.22 -10.04 25.39
CA PRO A 277 11.06 -8.62 25.15
C PRO A 277 10.32 -8.45 23.81
N SER A 278 9.11 -7.90 23.87
CA SER A 278 8.48 -7.37 22.66
C SER A 278 9.32 -6.20 22.19
N ALA A 279 9.44 -6.02 20.88
CA ALA A 279 10.04 -4.83 20.30
C ALA A 279 9.26 -3.55 20.68
N PHE A 280 8.07 -3.69 21.29
CA PHE A 280 7.22 -2.59 21.71
C PHE A 280 6.72 -2.72 23.15
N PRO A 281 6.58 -1.59 23.88
CA PRO A 281 6.17 -1.57 25.27
C PRO A 281 4.71 -2.04 25.48
N ARG A 282 4.37 -2.47 26.70
CA ARG A 282 2.96 -2.71 27.09
C ARG A 282 2.14 -1.45 26.78
N GLY A 283 1.16 -1.55 25.88
CA GLY A 283 0.35 -0.40 25.44
C GLY A 283 0.39 -0.10 23.94
N THR A 284 1.15 -0.86 23.13
CA THR A 284 1.22 -0.69 21.66
C THR A 284 -0.14 -0.67 20.99
N VAL A 285 -1.08 -1.50 21.44
CA VAL A 285 -2.46 -1.51 20.90
C VAL A 285 -3.17 -0.19 21.19
N SER A 286 -2.97 0.40 22.37
CA SER A 286 -3.53 1.72 22.72
C SER A 286 -2.87 2.83 21.90
N ALA A 287 -1.54 2.79 21.71
CA ALA A 287 -0.83 3.73 20.87
C ALA A 287 -1.26 3.64 19.39
N LEU A 288 -1.41 2.43 18.84
CA LEU A 288 -1.94 2.20 17.49
C LEU A 288 -3.37 2.69 17.36
N ARG A 289 -4.22 2.46 18.36
CA ARG A 289 -5.58 3.01 18.38
C ARG A 289 -5.58 4.53 18.36
N LEU A 290 -4.69 5.18 19.11
CA LEU A 290 -4.53 6.64 19.08
C LEU A 290 -4.07 7.13 17.70
N LEU A 291 -3.11 6.45 17.07
CA LEU A 291 -2.65 6.77 15.71
C LEU A 291 -3.79 6.59 14.68
N VAL A 292 -4.56 5.50 14.77
CA VAL A 292 -5.73 5.29 13.91
C VAL A 292 -6.77 6.38 14.15
N CYS A 293 -7.08 6.73 15.39
CA CYS A 293 -8.02 7.80 15.71
C CYS A 293 -7.55 9.16 15.16
N GLN A 294 -6.27 9.49 15.32
CA GLN A 294 -5.70 10.73 14.79
C GLN A 294 -5.77 10.76 13.26
N TRP A 295 -5.44 9.64 12.60
CA TRP A 295 -5.58 9.50 11.15
C TRP A 295 -7.04 9.67 10.70
N VAL A 296 -8.00 9.05 11.40
CA VAL A 296 -9.44 9.23 11.14
C VAL A 296 -9.86 10.69 11.31
N LEU A 297 -9.37 11.40 12.34
CA LEU A 297 -9.67 12.83 12.52
C LEU A 297 -9.13 13.68 11.36
N LEU A 298 -7.92 13.40 10.89
CA LEU A 298 -7.34 14.09 9.73
C LEU A 298 -8.14 13.81 8.45
N LEU A 299 -8.59 12.57 8.25
CA LEU A 299 -9.50 12.21 7.17
C LEU A 299 -10.83 12.95 7.28
N CYS A 300 -11.46 12.97 8.45
CA CYS A 300 -12.70 13.71 8.68
C CYS A 300 -12.55 15.20 8.36
N TYR A 301 -11.41 15.80 8.70
CA TYR A 301 -11.11 17.19 8.34
C TYR A 301 -10.99 17.39 6.82
N LEU A 302 -10.30 16.47 6.13
CA LEU A 302 -10.20 16.47 4.67
C LEU A 302 -11.57 16.30 3.99
N TYR A 303 -12.39 15.36 4.47
CA TYR A 303 -13.77 15.17 4.00
C TYR A 303 -14.65 16.38 4.31
N PHE A 304 -14.50 17.03 5.46
CA PHE A 304 -15.23 18.25 5.78
C PHE A 304 -14.89 19.39 4.82
N LYS A 305 -13.60 19.59 4.50
CA LYS A 305 -13.18 20.51 3.43
C LYS A 305 -13.89 20.20 2.12
N CYS A 306 -13.94 18.93 1.72
CA CYS A 306 -14.66 18.49 0.52
C CYS A 306 -16.15 18.84 0.54
N VAL A 307 -16.86 18.46 1.61
CA VAL A 307 -18.30 18.71 1.77
C VAL A 307 -18.60 20.19 1.76
N ARG A 308 -17.74 21.02 2.36
CA ARG A 308 -17.87 22.47 2.34
C ARG A 308 -17.78 23.04 0.92
N GLU A 309 -16.81 22.60 0.10
CA GLU A 309 -16.71 23.05 -1.30
C GLU A 309 -17.91 22.58 -2.13
N LEU A 310 -18.35 21.33 -1.96
CA LEU A 310 -19.57 20.81 -2.60
C LEU A 310 -20.81 21.64 -2.25
N TYR A 311 -20.96 21.98 -0.97
CA TYR A 311 -22.04 22.83 -0.49
C TYR A 311 -21.96 24.24 -1.09
N TYR A 312 -20.76 24.85 -1.17
CA TYR A 312 -20.59 26.15 -1.80
C TYR A 312 -20.94 26.13 -3.30
N CYS A 313 -20.48 25.14 -4.05
CA CYS A 313 -20.83 24.99 -5.47
C CYS A 313 -22.33 24.77 -5.68
N TRP A 314 -22.97 23.96 -4.84
CA TRP A 314 -24.41 23.69 -4.94
C TRP A 314 -25.26 24.91 -4.54
N SER A 315 -24.88 25.61 -3.47
CA SER A 315 -25.58 26.81 -2.98
C SER A 315 -25.41 28.01 -3.90
N THR A 316 -24.25 28.18 -4.56
CA THR A 316 -24.03 29.30 -5.50
C THR A 316 -24.75 29.09 -6.84
N ALA A 317 -24.73 27.88 -7.41
CA ALA A 317 -25.47 27.60 -8.64
C ALA A 317 -26.99 27.66 -8.41
N SER A 318 -27.48 27.15 -7.28
CA SER A 318 -28.90 27.26 -6.91
C SER A 318 -29.32 28.69 -6.58
N ALA A 319 -28.48 29.49 -5.93
CA ALA A 319 -28.73 30.91 -5.69
C ALA A 319 -28.73 31.73 -6.99
N GLN A 320 -27.82 31.45 -7.93
CA GLN A 320 -27.80 32.10 -9.25
C GLN A 320 -28.99 31.67 -10.13
N LEU A 321 -29.41 30.41 -10.05
CA LEU A 321 -30.60 29.92 -10.74
C LEU A 321 -31.88 30.52 -10.13
N ALA A 322 -31.99 30.54 -8.80
CA ALA A 322 -33.11 31.17 -8.09
C ALA A 322 -33.20 32.66 -8.42
N TYR A 323 -32.08 33.38 -8.40
CA TYR A 323 -32.02 34.79 -8.79
C TYR A 323 -32.42 35.02 -10.26
N ARG A 324 -32.01 34.13 -11.19
CA ARG A 324 -32.43 34.21 -12.60
C ARG A 324 -33.91 33.89 -12.79
N VAL A 325 -34.46 32.94 -12.04
CA VAL A 325 -35.89 32.58 -12.07
C VAL A 325 -36.73 33.71 -11.46
N GLU A 326 -36.27 34.32 -10.37
CA GLU A 326 -36.93 35.46 -9.74
C GLU A 326 -36.87 36.72 -10.62
N ALA A 327 -35.72 36.99 -11.27
CA ALA A 327 -35.59 38.05 -12.27
C ALA A 327 -36.47 37.80 -13.51
N ALA A 328 -36.59 36.56 -13.98
CA ALA A 328 -37.46 36.19 -15.09
C ALA A 328 -38.95 36.32 -14.71
N SER A 329 -39.32 35.93 -13.49
CA SER A 329 -40.68 36.09 -12.94
C SER A 329 -41.07 37.56 -12.81
N ASN A 330 -40.17 38.40 -12.29
CA ASN A 330 -40.42 39.83 -12.14
C ASN A 330 -40.55 40.53 -13.50
N ASN A 331 -39.77 40.13 -14.51
CA ASN A 331 -39.89 40.66 -15.87
C ASN A 331 -41.16 40.18 -16.61
N SER A 332 -41.79 39.08 -16.18
CA SER A 332 -43.06 38.59 -16.74
C SER A 332 -44.31 39.24 -16.14
N LEU A 333 -44.16 40.04 -15.08
CA LEU A 333 -45.25 40.80 -14.43
C LEU A 333 -45.35 42.26 -14.92
N GLU A 334 -44.46 42.70 -15.81
CA GLU A 334 -44.48 44.03 -16.45
C GLU A 334 -45.13 44.03 -17.86
N TRP A 335 -45.99 43.05 -18.18
CA TRP A 335 -46.81 43.04 -19.40
C TRP A 335 -48.31 43.26 -19.11
#